data_AF-T0S9Y4-F1
#
_entry.id   AF-T0S9Y4-F1
#
_cell.length_a   1.000
_cell.length_b   1.000
_cell.length_c   1.000
_cell.angle_alpha   90.00
_cell.angle_beta   90.00
_cell.angle_gamma   90.00
#
_symmetry.space_group_name_H-M   'P 1'
#
loop_
_entity.id
_entity.type
_entity.pdbx_description
1 polymer ?
#
loop_
_entity_poly.entity_id
_entity_poly.type
_entity_poly.pdbx_seq_one_letter_code
_entity_poly.pdbx_strand_id
1 'polypeptide(L)'
;MVKSNDRPVTDWVDASPISMQATGMEAATRMEGSRLVDHVAARRRLSPWMRELVLLLASGDVTADVVLRTIDVEVATTVPLVPSTATSPVFIALQELLFASIGQRWAPELLWRGLVWPLTTTMVPPAVRKELQALIHAHGCTVLLPLLLSVLGALGISSAPPTSDDLDGLLETRANAHPLQWAIICAALPRSRQVQQQYRACYVAACDHTFHTVGEVQRYRYVGFDVDGTLVQYRTERILRDSLAAIARRLLLVYPTLQGVWPPRWLPALAQRSVAIDVDAGDFIVLGDDGSSILGAFHGSRELVDINNLRFSTLVYMHTLHDVVFAPLFAWLVDAVDSGHLSKASLTYASLASSVRLVAYQYNAQEFEPALVATPAKYIVVAKATAAIIKQLATRHTLFLITNGTWEHANHVLTFALGGAWEQHFALVVTEARKDSFFTSRQPTRPFQHLRPDGNRCPAPSPLPLSGRYCGGHASSLHAAFGVAPNQVAYAL
;
A
#
# COMPACT_ATOMS: atom_id res chain seq x y z
N MET A 1 2.21 -72.50 -22.56
CA MET A 1 1.28 -73.55 -22.08
C MET A 1 1.28 -73.44 -20.56
N VAL A 2 0.17 -73.33 -19.83
CA VAL A 2 -1.25 -73.68 -20.08
C VAL A 2 -2.18 -72.48 -19.78
N LYS A 3 -3.41 -72.48 -20.30
CA LYS A 3 -4.48 -71.50 -20.01
C LYS A 3 -5.58 -72.15 -19.15
N SER A 4 -6.41 -71.29 -18.51
CA SER A 4 -7.82 -71.55 -18.14
C SER A 4 -8.06 -72.50 -16.95
N ASN A 5 -9.15 -72.41 -16.17
CA ASN A 5 -10.18 -71.37 -16.07
C ASN A 5 -11.01 -71.51 -14.76
N ASP A 6 -11.86 -70.50 -14.54
CA ASP A 6 -13.18 -70.53 -13.86
C ASP A 6 -13.37 -69.83 -12.49
N ARG A 7 -14.54 -69.19 -12.42
CA ARG A 7 -15.11 -68.23 -11.44
C ARG A 7 -16.34 -68.93 -10.76
N PRO A 8 -17.37 -68.28 -10.11
CA PRO A 8 -17.70 -66.85 -9.97
C PRO A 8 -18.43 -66.35 -8.69
N VAL A 9 -18.83 -65.06 -8.74
CA VAL A 9 -19.79 -64.27 -7.90
C VAL A 9 -19.32 -64.07 -6.43
N THR A 10 -19.26 -62.88 -5.83
CA THR A 10 -20.06 -61.61 -5.89
C THR A 10 -19.14 -60.36 -5.81
N ASP A 11 -19.53 -59.08 -6.01
CA ASP A 11 -20.68 -58.46 -6.70
C ASP A 11 -20.41 -56.97 -7.11
N TRP A 12 -21.43 -56.30 -7.65
CA TRP A 12 -21.63 -54.85 -7.92
C TRP A 12 -21.43 -53.95 -6.66
N VAL A 13 -21.00 -52.68 -6.70
CA VAL A 13 -20.63 -51.70 -7.74
C VAL A 13 -19.70 -50.67 -7.08
N ASP A 14 -18.71 -50.14 -7.81
CA ASP A 14 -18.34 -48.73 -7.60
C ASP A 14 -17.76 -48.09 -8.86
N ALA A 15 -18.26 -46.91 -9.20
CA ALA A 15 -17.87 -46.20 -10.42
C ALA A 15 -16.58 -45.42 -10.18
N SER A 16 -15.57 -45.62 -11.05
CA SER A 16 -14.35 -44.81 -10.99
C SER A 16 -14.69 -43.32 -11.14
N PRO A 17 -14.30 -42.44 -10.21
CA PRO A 17 -14.44 -41.01 -10.39
C PRO A 17 -13.59 -40.59 -11.59
N ILE A 18 -14.26 -40.12 -12.64
CA ILE A 18 -13.61 -39.54 -13.81
C ILE A 18 -12.66 -38.44 -13.31
N SER A 19 -11.40 -38.51 -13.73
CA SER A 19 -10.44 -37.43 -13.58
C SER A 19 -10.97 -36.19 -14.29
N MET A 20 -11.68 -35.32 -13.56
CA MET A 20 -11.86 -33.94 -13.98
C MET A 20 -10.49 -33.28 -13.88
N GLN A 21 -9.81 -33.23 -15.03
CA GLN A 21 -8.80 -32.23 -15.27
C GLN A 21 -9.47 -30.86 -15.07
N ALA A 22 -9.31 -30.28 -13.88
CA ALA A 22 -9.56 -28.86 -13.67
C ALA A 22 -8.73 -28.13 -14.73
N THR A 23 -9.42 -27.49 -15.66
CA THR A 23 -8.77 -27.04 -16.89
C THR A 23 -7.72 -25.99 -16.55
N GLY A 24 -6.63 -25.91 -17.32
CA GLY A 24 -5.58 -24.91 -17.09
C GLY A 24 -6.11 -23.47 -17.06
N MET A 25 -7.29 -23.25 -17.66
CA MET A 25 -8.05 -22.01 -17.57
C MET A 25 -8.59 -21.77 -16.15
N GLU A 26 -9.33 -22.70 -15.52
CA GLU A 26 -9.83 -22.54 -14.14
C GLU A 26 -8.72 -22.35 -13.10
N ALA A 27 -7.59 -23.04 -13.28
CA ALA A 27 -6.41 -22.87 -12.43
C ALA A 27 -5.79 -21.47 -12.59
N ALA A 28 -5.71 -20.97 -13.83
CA ALA A 28 -5.29 -19.59 -14.11
C ALA A 28 -6.28 -18.58 -13.51
N THR A 29 -7.59 -18.73 -13.73
CA THR A 29 -8.62 -17.82 -13.18
C THR A 29 -8.62 -17.80 -11.64
N ARG A 30 -8.35 -18.93 -10.97
CA ARG A 30 -8.18 -18.97 -9.50
C ARG A 30 -6.91 -18.27 -9.03
N MET A 31 -5.79 -18.42 -9.74
CA MET A 31 -4.51 -17.76 -9.42
C MET A 31 -4.53 -16.26 -9.75
N GLU A 32 -5.35 -15.86 -10.72
CA GLU A 32 -5.71 -14.48 -11.04
C GLU A 32 -6.63 -13.87 -9.96
N GLY A 33 -7.68 -14.59 -9.57
CA GLY A 33 -8.58 -14.20 -8.49
C GLY A 33 -7.87 -14.04 -7.15
N SER A 34 -6.92 -14.94 -6.82
CA SER A 34 -6.08 -14.79 -5.62
C SER A 34 -5.21 -13.54 -5.70
N ARG A 35 -4.57 -13.25 -6.84
CA ARG A 35 -3.81 -11.99 -7.03
C ARG A 35 -4.65 -10.74 -6.80
N LEU A 36 -5.91 -10.73 -7.24
CA LEU A 36 -6.80 -9.60 -7.03
C LEU A 36 -7.20 -9.45 -5.56
N VAL A 37 -7.55 -10.56 -4.89
CA VAL A 37 -7.80 -10.58 -3.45
C VAL A 37 -6.55 -10.15 -2.68
N ASP A 38 -5.36 -10.60 -3.07
CA ASP A 38 -4.08 -10.19 -2.49
C ASP A 38 -3.79 -8.70 -2.73
N HIS A 39 -4.13 -8.12 -3.89
CA HIS A 39 -3.97 -6.67 -4.14
C HIS A 39 -4.94 -5.83 -3.28
N VAL A 40 -6.17 -6.31 -3.07
CA VAL A 40 -7.16 -5.66 -2.20
C VAL A 40 -6.79 -5.83 -0.71
N ALA A 41 -6.25 -7.00 -0.34
CA ALA A 41 -5.86 -7.34 1.04
C ALA A 41 -4.52 -6.73 1.46
N ALA A 42 -3.55 -6.57 0.54
CA ALA A 42 -2.25 -5.92 0.80
C ALA A 42 -2.32 -4.38 0.90
N ARG A 43 -3.54 -3.82 0.90
CA ARG A 43 -3.92 -2.43 1.25
C ARG A 43 -2.86 -1.34 1.03
N ARG A 44 -2.83 -0.76 -0.18
CA ARG A 44 -2.73 0.71 -0.36
C ARG A 44 -3.52 1.16 -1.60
N ARG A 45 -4.11 2.37 -1.53
CA ARG A 45 -4.63 3.21 -2.65
C ARG A 45 -6.02 2.96 -3.29
N LEU A 46 -6.94 2.18 -2.69
CA LEU A 46 -8.34 2.14 -3.17
C LEU A 46 -9.32 2.66 -2.11
N SER A 47 -10.18 3.62 -2.49
CA SER A 47 -11.29 4.12 -1.67
C SER A 47 -12.31 3.00 -1.36
N PRO A 48 -13.19 3.17 -0.35
CA PRO A 48 -14.24 2.18 -0.04
C PRO A 48 -15.10 1.84 -1.27
N TRP A 49 -15.53 2.87 -2.01
CA TRP A 49 -16.29 2.73 -3.25
C TRP A 49 -15.52 1.99 -4.34
N MET A 50 -14.27 2.39 -4.62
CA MET A 50 -13.47 1.73 -5.66
C MET A 50 -13.24 0.24 -5.34
N ARG A 51 -13.09 -0.09 -4.05
CA ARG A 51 -13.01 -1.48 -3.58
C ARG A 51 -14.31 -2.25 -3.82
N GLU A 52 -15.46 -1.65 -3.52
CA GLU A 52 -16.77 -2.28 -3.76
C GLU A 52 -17.00 -2.56 -5.26
N LEU A 53 -16.74 -1.58 -6.13
CA LEU A 53 -16.83 -1.78 -7.58
C LEU A 53 -15.87 -2.86 -8.07
N VAL A 54 -14.62 -2.89 -7.58
CA VAL A 54 -13.66 -3.96 -7.87
C VAL A 54 -14.22 -5.33 -7.48
N LEU A 55 -14.85 -5.47 -6.30
CA LEU A 55 -15.47 -6.71 -5.85
C LEU A 55 -16.70 -7.11 -6.70
N LEU A 56 -17.51 -6.15 -7.14
CA LEU A 56 -18.65 -6.38 -8.03
C LEU A 56 -18.23 -6.79 -9.46
N LEU A 57 -17.08 -6.30 -9.93
CA LEU A 57 -16.50 -6.73 -11.20
C LEU A 57 -15.81 -8.10 -11.08
N ALA A 58 -15.25 -8.41 -9.90
CA ALA A 58 -14.54 -9.67 -9.62
C ALA A 58 -15.46 -10.88 -9.40
N SER A 59 -16.71 -10.67 -9.00
CA SER A 59 -17.68 -11.74 -8.70
C SER A 59 -18.36 -12.34 -9.95
N GLY A 60 -17.91 -11.97 -11.16
CA GLY A 60 -18.37 -12.54 -12.44
C GLY A 60 -17.28 -13.29 -13.22
N ASP A 61 -17.58 -13.69 -14.45
CA ASP A 61 -16.70 -14.39 -15.42
C ASP A 61 -15.54 -13.51 -15.97
N VAL A 62 -14.95 -12.64 -15.15
CA VAL A 62 -13.94 -11.66 -15.59
C VAL A 62 -12.55 -12.11 -15.19
N THR A 63 -11.64 -12.24 -16.16
CA THR A 63 -10.20 -12.49 -15.94
C THR A 63 -9.59 -11.38 -15.06
N ALA A 64 -8.82 -11.70 -14.03
CA ALA A 64 -8.37 -10.67 -13.07
C ALA A 64 -7.38 -9.66 -13.68
N ASP A 65 -6.68 -10.02 -14.77
CA ASP A 65 -5.86 -9.10 -15.58
C ASP A 65 -6.65 -7.86 -16.09
N VAL A 66 -7.99 -7.94 -16.15
CA VAL A 66 -8.87 -6.81 -16.47
C VAL A 66 -9.03 -5.90 -15.25
N VAL A 67 -9.27 -6.48 -14.08
CA VAL A 67 -9.52 -5.73 -12.84
C VAL A 67 -8.22 -5.09 -12.32
N LEU A 68 -7.08 -5.79 -12.48
CA LEU A 68 -5.75 -5.26 -12.15
C LEU A 68 -5.43 -3.98 -12.95
N ARG A 69 -5.81 -3.89 -14.23
CA ARG A 69 -5.60 -2.67 -15.03
C ARG A 69 -6.42 -1.47 -14.55
N THR A 70 -7.64 -1.68 -14.04
CA THR A 70 -8.44 -0.62 -13.41
C THR A 70 -7.78 -0.14 -12.11
N ILE A 71 -7.22 -1.08 -11.34
CA ILE A 71 -6.46 -0.78 -10.13
C ILE A 71 -5.18 0.00 -10.47
N ASP A 72 -4.42 -0.41 -11.50
CA ASP A 72 -3.19 0.26 -11.94
C ASP A 72 -3.41 1.74 -12.30
N VAL A 73 -4.57 2.08 -12.89
CA VAL A 73 -4.92 3.47 -13.24
C VAL A 73 -5.15 4.34 -12.00
N GLU A 74 -5.90 3.85 -11.00
CA GLU A 74 -6.10 4.59 -9.74
C GLU A 74 -4.79 4.63 -8.93
N VAL A 75 -4.05 3.51 -8.87
CA VAL A 75 -2.74 3.38 -8.21
C VAL A 75 -1.67 4.28 -8.83
N ALA A 76 -1.73 4.56 -10.14
CA ALA A 76 -0.82 5.48 -10.80
C ALA A 76 -0.94 6.93 -10.30
N THR A 77 -2.06 7.29 -9.66
CA THR A 77 -2.15 8.54 -8.91
C THR A 77 -1.41 8.41 -7.56
N THR A 78 -0.36 9.21 -7.37
CA THR A 78 0.52 9.11 -6.20
C THR A 78 -0.04 9.82 -4.96
N VAL A 79 -1.32 9.60 -4.66
CA VAL A 79 -2.03 10.17 -3.50
C VAL A 79 -1.95 9.22 -2.29
N PRO A 80 -1.54 9.69 -1.10
CA PRO A 80 -1.84 8.99 0.15
C PRO A 80 -3.33 9.19 0.50
N LEU A 81 -4.15 8.16 0.28
CA LEU A 81 -5.58 8.19 0.58
C LEU A 81 -5.85 8.16 2.10
N VAL A 82 -6.45 9.23 2.61
CA VAL A 82 -7.12 9.28 3.92
C VAL A 82 -8.48 8.60 3.81
N PRO A 83 -8.89 7.74 4.77
CA PRO A 83 -10.17 7.05 4.73
C PRO A 83 -11.31 7.95 5.23
N SER A 84 -11.76 8.88 4.39
CA SER A 84 -13.13 9.39 4.44
C SER A 84 -13.87 8.96 3.17
N THR A 85 -15.21 8.97 3.19
CA THR A 85 -16.00 8.35 2.11
C THR A 85 -15.73 8.96 0.74
N ALA A 86 -15.44 10.27 0.66
CA ALA A 86 -15.48 11.07 -0.58
C ALA A 86 -14.16 11.34 -1.35
N THR A 87 -13.08 10.59 -1.12
CA THR A 87 -11.72 10.99 -1.56
C THR A 87 -11.20 10.43 -2.89
N SER A 88 -11.99 9.65 -3.67
CA SER A 88 -11.53 9.15 -4.98
C SER A 88 -11.67 10.22 -6.08
N PRO A 89 -10.61 10.52 -6.86
CA PRO A 89 -10.70 11.43 -8.01
C PRO A 89 -11.68 10.94 -9.10
N VAL A 90 -11.87 9.62 -9.25
CA VAL A 90 -12.91 9.04 -10.11
C VAL A 90 -14.29 9.49 -9.66
N PHE A 91 -14.56 9.40 -8.35
CA PHE A 91 -15.87 9.74 -7.81
C PHE A 91 -16.15 11.24 -7.90
N ILE A 92 -15.18 12.08 -7.53
CA ILE A 92 -15.29 13.54 -7.64
C ILE A 92 -15.57 13.92 -9.09
N ALA A 93 -14.86 13.34 -10.07
CA ALA A 93 -15.11 13.58 -11.49
C ALA A 93 -16.53 13.18 -11.93
N LEU A 94 -17.05 12.04 -11.45
CA LEU A 94 -18.43 11.61 -11.72
C LEU A 94 -19.46 12.55 -11.08
N GLN A 95 -19.19 13.09 -9.89
CA GLN A 95 -20.08 14.03 -9.20
C GLN A 95 -20.11 15.41 -9.87
N GLU A 96 -18.96 15.91 -10.36
CA GLU A 96 -18.91 17.16 -11.17
C GLU A 96 -19.62 16.98 -12.52
N LEU A 97 -19.45 15.83 -13.19
CA LEU A 97 -20.17 15.54 -14.43
C LEU A 97 -21.68 15.37 -14.21
N LEU A 98 -22.11 14.77 -13.10
CA LEU A 98 -23.52 14.70 -12.71
C LEU A 98 -24.08 16.13 -12.53
N PHE A 99 -23.38 16.97 -11.76
CA PHE A 99 -23.77 18.36 -11.55
C PHE A 99 -23.87 19.13 -12.87
N ALA A 100 -22.92 18.94 -13.80
CA ALA A 100 -22.98 19.53 -15.13
C ALA A 100 -24.12 18.99 -16.01
N SER A 101 -24.59 17.76 -15.76
CA SER A 101 -25.63 17.09 -16.56
C SER A 101 -27.06 17.39 -16.09
N ILE A 102 -27.29 17.46 -14.77
CA ILE A 102 -28.62 17.63 -14.17
C ILE A 102 -28.78 18.87 -13.27
N GLY A 103 -27.72 19.68 -13.14
CA GLY A 103 -27.72 20.93 -12.37
C GLY A 103 -27.74 20.75 -10.84
N GLN A 104 -27.63 19.52 -10.34
CA GLN A 104 -27.73 19.20 -8.90
C GLN A 104 -26.66 18.22 -8.45
N ARG A 105 -26.20 18.39 -7.21
CA ARG A 105 -25.29 17.44 -6.53
C ARG A 105 -26.12 16.48 -5.69
N TRP A 106 -25.89 15.19 -5.88
CA TRP A 106 -26.41 14.17 -4.98
C TRP A 106 -25.48 13.99 -3.77
N ALA A 107 -26.02 13.47 -2.66
CA ALA A 107 -25.18 13.00 -1.56
C ALA A 107 -24.25 11.88 -2.07
N PRO A 108 -23.00 11.78 -1.59
CA PRO A 108 -22.05 10.84 -2.16
C PRO A 108 -22.51 9.37 -2.11
N GLU A 109 -23.14 8.98 -1.01
CA GLU A 109 -23.69 7.64 -0.79
C GLU A 109 -24.84 7.33 -1.75
N LEU A 110 -25.69 8.32 -2.08
CA LEU A 110 -26.77 8.21 -3.06
C LEU A 110 -26.24 8.07 -4.49
N LEU A 111 -25.27 8.90 -4.86
CA LEU A 111 -24.62 8.81 -6.17
C LEU A 111 -23.93 7.46 -6.33
N TRP A 112 -23.23 6.98 -5.30
CA TRP A 112 -22.58 5.69 -5.33
C TRP A 112 -23.58 4.54 -5.51
N ARG A 113 -24.63 4.47 -4.67
CA ARG A 113 -25.72 3.48 -4.80
C ARG A 113 -26.31 3.48 -6.21
N GLY A 114 -26.65 4.65 -6.75
CA GLY A 114 -27.18 4.78 -8.11
C GLY A 114 -26.23 4.28 -9.21
N LEU A 115 -24.92 4.57 -9.10
CA LEU A 115 -23.91 4.14 -10.09
C LEU A 115 -23.71 2.62 -10.08
N VAL A 116 -23.80 1.96 -8.90
CA VAL A 116 -23.60 0.50 -8.78
C VAL A 116 -24.89 -0.32 -8.86
N TRP A 117 -26.07 0.28 -8.70
CA TRP A 117 -27.37 -0.42 -8.74
C TRP A 117 -27.56 -1.33 -9.98
N PRO A 118 -27.20 -0.92 -11.22
CA PRO A 118 -27.25 -1.80 -12.39
C PRO A 118 -26.33 -3.03 -12.34
N LEU A 119 -25.34 -3.05 -11.44
CA LEU A 119 -24.42 -4.18 -11.23
C LEU A 119 -24.92 -5.11 -10.12
N THR A 120 -25.67 -4.58 -9.14
CA THR A 120 -26.16 -5.31 -7.96
C THR A 120 -27.58 -5.87 -8.13
N THR A 121 -28.48 -5.17 -8.84
CA THR A 121 -29.88 -5.60 -9.02
C THR A 121 -30.01 -6.93 -9.78
N THR A 122 -30.93 -7.78 -9.34
CA THR A 122 -31.31 -9.03 -10.00
C THR A 122 -32.11 -8.81 -11.28
N MET A 123 -32.62 -7.59 -11.52
CA MET A 123 -33.42 -7.26 -12.71
C MET A 123 -32.60 -7.16 -14.01
N VAL A 124 -31.26 -7.05 -13.92
CA VAL A 124 -30.37 -6.98 -15.10
C VAL A 124 -30.05 -8.41 -15.58
N PRO A 125 -30.41 -8.79 -16.82
CA PRO A 125 -30.11 -10.12 -17.35
C PRO A 125 -28.60 -10.43 -17.35
N PRO A 126 -28.16 -11.66 -17.05
CA PRO A 126 -26.73 -12.01 -16.97
C PRO A 126 -25.92 -11.63 -18.22
N ALA A 127 -26.49 -11.80 -19.41
CA ALA A 127 -25.86 -11.40 -20.67
C ALA A 127 -25.59 -9.89 -20.75
N VAL A 128 -26.52 -9.06 -20.28
CA VAL A 128 -26.37 -7.60 -20.28
C VAL A 128 -25.44 -7.14 -19.17
N ARG A 129 -25.44 -7.80 -18.00
CA ARG A 129 -24.44 -7.54 -16.95
C ARG A 129 -23.01 -7.79 -17.46
N LYS A 130 -22.80 -8.83 -18.26
CA LYS A 130 -21.52 -9.13 -18.93
C LYS A 130 -21.13 -8.07 -19.96
N GLU A 131 -22.09 -7.52 -20.71
CA GLU A 131 -21.84 -6.38 -21.62
C GLU A 131 -21.47 -5.10 -20.85
N LEU A 132 -22.18 -4.78 -19.75
CA LEU A 132 -21.85 -3.64 -18.88
C LEU A 132 -20.44 -3.76 -18.30
N GLN A 133 -20.06 -4.93 -17.79
CA GLN A 133 -18.70 -5.20 -17.32
C GLN A 133 -17.66 -5.00 -18.44
N ALA A 134 -17.93 -5.47 -19.66
CA ALA A 134 -17.06 -5.28 -20.81
C ALA A 134 -16.92 -3.80 -21.22
N LEU A 135 -18.00 -3.01 -21.12
CA LEU A 135 -17.97 -1.56 -21.38
C LEU A 135 -17.18 -0.79 -20.31
N ILE A 136 -17.37 -1.12 -19.02
CA ILE A 136 -16.59 -0.55 -17.91
C ILE A 136 -15.09 -0.90 -18.08
N HIS A 137 -14.75 -2.10 -18.56
CA HIS A 137 -13.37 -2.44 -18.89
C HIS A 137 -12.84 -1.64 -20.09
N ALA A 138 -13.58 -1.56 -21.19
CA ALA A 138 -13.13 -0.92 -22.43
C ALA A 138 -13.03 0.62 -22.33
N HIS A 139 -13.80 1.24 -21.43
CA HIS A 139 -13.98 2.69 -21.37
C HIS A 139 -13.83 3.28 -19.94
N GLY A 140 -13.52 2.46 -18.95
CA GLY A 140 -13.42 2.85 -17.54
C GLY A 140 -14.76 3.23 -16.89
N CYS A 141 -14.69 3.81 -15.70
CA CYS A 141 -15.86 4.27 -14.94
C CYS A 141 -16.67 5.39 -15.65
N THR A 142 -16.19 5.91 -16.79
CA THR A 142 -16.89 6.92 -17.60
C THR A 142 -18.26 6.47 -18.09
N VAL A 143 -18.50 5.16 -18.15
CA VAL A 143 -19.76 4.54 -18.58
C VAL A 143 -20.84 4.58 -17.49
N LEU A 144 -20.44 4.62 -16.21
CA LEU A 144 -21.37 4.50 -15.07
C LEU A 144 -22.35 5.68 -14.99
N LEU A 145 -21.89 6.90 -15.24
CA LEU A 145 -22.76 8.09 -15.17
C LEU A 145 -23.77 8.17 -16.34
N PRO A 146 -23.38 7.99 -17.62
CA PRO A 146 -24.35 7.87 -18.72
C PRO A 146 -25.35 6.72 -18.53
N LEU A 147 -24.92 5.60 -17.91
CA LEU A 147 -25.80 4.50 -17.54
C LEU A 147 -26.82 4.93 -16.49
N LEU A 148 -26.39 5.54 -15.39
CA LEU A 148 -27.26 6.09 -14.36
C LEU A 148 -28.28 7.09 -14.96
N LEU A 149 -27.83 8.06 -15.75
CA LEU A 149 -28.71 9.04 -16.39
C LEU A 149 -29.74 8.38 -17.33
N SER A 150 -29.33 7.35 -18.07
CA SER A 150 -30.23 6.61 -18.98
C SER A 150 -31.27 5.80 -18.21
N VAL A 151 -30.88 5.17 -17.10
CA VAL A 151 -31.79 4.44 -16.19
C VAL A 151 -32.80 5.40 -15.55
N LEU A 152 -32.35 6.52 -14.99
CA LEU A 152 -33.23 7.52 -14.37
C LEU A 152 -34.25 8.07 -15.39
N GLY A 153 -33.80 8.39 -16.61
CA GLY A 153 -34.66 8.84 -17.69
C GLY A 153 -35.71 7.80 -18.10
N ALA A 154 -35.30 6.53 -18.25
CA ALA A 154 -36.20 5.44 -18.61
C ALA A 154 -37.24 5.11 -17.53
N LEU A 155 -36.91 5.32 -16.24
CA LEU A 155 -37.83 5.18 -15.12
C LEU A 155 -38.70 6.42 -14.84
N GLY A 156 -38.49 7.51 -15.58
CA GLY A 156 -39.18 8.79 -15.37
C GLY A 156 -38.83 9.44 -14.02
N ILE A 157 -37.64 9.19 -13.48
CA ILE A 157 -37.18 9.77 -12.21
C ILE A 157 -36.62 11.16 -12.50
N SER A 158 -37.19 12.17 -11.83
CA SER A 158 -36.79 13.57 -11.96
C SER A 158 -35.37 13.82 -11.41
N SER A 159 -34.76 14.94 -11.80
CA SER A 159 -33.41 15.34 -11.35
C SER A 159 -33.32 15.75 -9.87
N ALA A 160 -34.46 15.94 -9.20
CA ALA A 160 -34.52 16.21 -7.76
C ALA A 160 -33.98 15.01 -6.96
N PRO A 161 -33.24 15.24 -5.85
CA PRO A 161 -32.63 14.15 -5.10
C PRO A 161 -33.73 13.28 -4.46
N PRO A 162 -33.63 11.94 -4.55
CA PRO A 162 -34.48 11.05 -3.76
C PRO A 162 -34.22 11.29 -2.27
N THR A 163 -35.25 11.16 -1.44
CA THR A 163 -35.06 11.12 0.03
C THR A 163 -34.15 9.95 0.40
N SER A 164 -33.18 10.20 1.28
CA SER A 164 -31.86 9.53 1.31
C SER A 164 -31.84 8.00 1.37
N ASP A 165 -32.86 7.40 1.96
CA ASP A 165 -32.76 6.02 2.42
C ASP A 165 -33.28 5.02 1.37
N ASP A 166 -34.19 5.46 0.50
CA ASP A 166 -35.03 4.60 -0.36
C ASP A 166 -34.70 4.67 -1.87
N LEU A 167 -33.47 5.08 -2.26
CA LEU A 167 -33.11 5.12 -3.68
C LEU A 167 -33.20 3.73 -4.35
N ASP A 168 -32.68 2.69 -3.70
CA ASP A 168 -32.75 1.33 -4.27
C ASP A 168 -34.20 0.83 -4.34
N GLY A 169 -35.02 1.09 -3.31
CA GLY A 169 -36.44 0.73 -3.31
C GLY A 169 -37.26 1.48 -4.36
N LEU A 170 -36.94 2.76 -4.59
CA LEU A 170 -37.51 3.56 -5.67
C LEU A 170 -37.14 3.01 -7.06
N LEU A 171 -35.86 2.68 -7.28
CA LEU A 171 -35.36 2.12 -8.53
C LEU A 171 -36.00 0.75 -8.82
N GLU A 172 -36.00 -0.16 -7.85
CA GLU A 172 -36.65 -1.47 -7.94
C GLU A 172 -38.16 -1.33 -8.18
N THR A 173 -38.87 -0.50 -7.41
CA THR A 173 -40.33 -0.31 -7.58
C THR A 173 -40.67 0.23 -8.96
N ARG A 174 -39.91 1.21 -9.45
CA ARG A 174 -40.12 1.80 -10.79
C ARG A 174 -39.75 0.84 -11.90
N ALA A 175 -38.66 0.08 -11.77
CA ALA A 175 -38.25 -0.90 -12.77
C ALA A 175 -39.20 -2.11 -12.84
N ASN A 176 -39.84 -2.49 -11.74
CA ASN A 176 -40.89 -3.51 -11.73
C ASN A 176 -42.20 -2.99 -12.37
N ALA A 177 -42.57 -1.72 -12.18
CA ALA A 177 -43.72 -1.12 -12.84
C ALA A 177 -43.48 -0.84 -14.34
N HIS A 178 -42.25 -0.50 -14.71
CA HIS A 178 -41.83 -0.15 -16.08
C HIS A 178 -40.51 -0.86 -16.42
N PRO A 179 -40.56 -2.11 -16.94
CA PRO A 179 -39.38 -2.91 -17.23
C PRO A 179 -38.38 -2.22 -18.17
N LEU A 180 -37.14 -2.10 -17.68
CA LEU A 180 -36.05 -1.45 -18.39
C LEU A 180 -35.58 -2.28 -19.60
N GLN A 181 -35.52 -1.65 -20.78
CA GLN A 181 -34.97 -2.24 -21.99
C GLN A 181 -33.43 -2.16 -21.98
N TRP A 182 -32.82 -2.92 -21.06
CA TRP A 182 -31.39 -2.88 -20.76
C TRP A 182 -30.47 -3.00 -21.98
N ALA A 183 -30.81 -3.81 -22.98
CA ALA A 183 -30.04 -3.94 -24.22
C ALA A 183 -30.00 -2.63 -25.03
N ILE A 184 -31.10 -1.87 -25.08
CA ILE A 184 -31.15 -0.56 -25.76
C ILE A 184 -30.35 0.47 -24.96
N ILE A 185 -30.51 0.47 -23.63
CA ILE A 185 -29.74 1.35 -22.73
C ILE A 185 -28.23 1.12 -22.95
N CYS A 186 -27.77 -0.14 -22.94
CA CYS A 186 -26.35 -0.47 -23.13
C CYS A 186 -25.82 -0.15 -24.53
N ALA A 187 -26.63 -0.37 -25.57
CA ALA A 187 -26.29 -0.02 -26.94
C ALA A 187 -26.14 1.51 -27.14
N ALA A 188 -26.88 2.32 -26.38
CA ALA A 188 -26.83 3.78 -26.42
C ALA A 188 -25.69 4.41 -25.61
N LEU A 189 -24.98 3.64 -24.76
CA LEU A 189 -23.90 4.18 -23.93
C LEU A 189 -22.76 4.77 -24.77
N PRO A 190 -22.20 5.93 -24.39
CA PRO A 190 -21.25 6.66 -25.22
C PRO A 190 -19.91 5.92 -25.37
N ARG A 191 -19.74 5.27 -26.52
CA ARG A 191 -18.46 4.69 -26.99
C ARG A 191 -17.50 5.77 -27.58
N SER A 192 -17.83 7.05 -27.43
CA SER A 192 -17.17 8.16 -28.15
C SER A 192 -16.01 8.79 -27.37
N ARG A 193 -14.99 9.26 -28.10
CA ARG A 193 -13.81 9.94 -27.52
C ARG A 193 -14.14 11.24 -26.78
N GLN A 194 -15.25 11.90 -27.12
CA GLN A 194 -15.60 13.22 -26.56
C GLN A 194 -15.98 13.12 -25.08
N VAL A 195 -16.80 12.13 -24.69
CA VAL A 195 -17.17 11.89 -23.29
C VAL A 195 -15.94 11.46 -22.47
N GLN A 196 -15.06 10.64 -23.07
CA GLN A 196 -13.78 10.25 -22.45
C GLN A 196 -12.86 11.45 -22.22
N GLN A 197 -12.80 12.41 -23.15
CA GLN A 197 -12.03 13.66 -22.99
C GLN A 197 -12.60 14.54 -21.88
N GLN A 198 -13.91 14.72 -21.82
CA GLN A 198 -14.58 15.51 -20.79
C GLN A 198 -14.39 14.88 -19.40
N TYR A 199 -14.60 13.57 -19.27
CA TYR A 199 -14.27 12.84 -18.05
C TYR A 199 -12.80 12.98 -17.66
N ARG A 200 -11.87 12.84 -18.61
CA ARG A 200 -10.43 13.00 -18.33
C ARG A 200 -10.09 14.40 -17.84
N ALA A 201 -10.74 15.44 -18.38
CA ALA A 201 -10.57 16.81 -17.90
C ALA A 201 -11.10 16.98 -16.47
N CYS A 202 -12.31 16.49 -16.19
CA CYS A 202 -12.87 16.47 -14.82
C CYS A 202 -12.03 15.63 -13.85
N TYR A 203 -11.45 14.51 -14.29
CA TYR A 203 -10.58 13.65 -13.49
C TYR A 203 -9.23 14.32 -13.19
N VAL A 204 -8.60 14.99 -14.15
CA VAL A 204 -7.37 15.76 -13.90
C VAL A 204 -7.66 16.92 -12.93
N ALA A 205 -8.76 17.66 -13.14
CA ALA A 205 -9.17 18.71 -12.21
C ALA A 205 -9.55 18.17 -10.82
N ALA A 206 -10.16 16.99 -10.74
CA ALA A 206 -10.49 16.32 -9.48
C ALA A 206 -9.23 15.81 -8.76
N CYS A 207 -8.24 15.29 -9.48
CA CYS A 207 -6.91 15.03 -8.95
C CYS A 207 -6.34 16.31 -8.36
N ASP A 208 -6.25 17.40 -9.15
CA ASP A 208 -5.74 18.70 -8.69
C ASP A 208 -6.49 19.21 -7.44
N HIS A 209 -7.82 19.06 -7.39
CA HIS A 209 -8.66 19.41 -6.24
C HIS A 209 -8.43 18.51 -5.00
N THR A 210 -8.21 17.21 -5.20
CA THR A 210 -7.83 16.28 -4.12
C THR A 210 -6.40 16.58 -3.62
N PHE A 211 -5.54 17.10 -4.50
CA PHE A 211 -4.24 17.67 -4.14
C PHE A 211 -4.32 19.09 -3.54
N HIS A 212 -5.49 19.77 -3.52
CA HIS A 212 -5.62 21.18 -3.10
C HIS A 212 -5.56 21.43 -1.57
N THR A 213 -4.46 20.98 -0.97
CA THR A 213 -3.61 21.88 -0.17
C THR A 213 -2.43 22.44 -0.98
N VAL A 214 -2.54 22.58 -2.31
CA VAL A 214 -1.51 23.22 -3.18
C VAL A 214 -1.13 24.63 -2.74
N GLY A 215 -2.00 25.36 -2.03
CA GLY A 215 -1.66 26.64 -1.38
C GLY A 215 -0.61 26.51 -0.27
N GLU A 216 -0.37 25.32 0.27
CA GLU A 216 0.57 25.08 1.35
C GLU A 216 2.02 24.94 0.89
N VAL A 217 2.30 24.37 -0.30
CA VAL A 217 3.71 24.11 -0.70
C VAL A 217 4.50 25.42 -0.83
N GLN A 218 3.87 26.49 -1.32
CA GLN A 218 4.50 27.81 -1.42
C GLN A 218 4.80 28.46 -0.06
N ARG A 219 4.16 28.04 1.04
CA ARG A 219 4.41 28.61 2.38
C ARG A 219 5.74 28.14 2.98
N TYR A 220 6.27 27.02 2.50
CA TYR A 220 7.51 26.43 3.01
C TYR A 220 8.72 27.14 2.42
N ARG A 221 9.58 27.67 3.29
CA ARG A 221 10.90 28.17 2.93
C ARG A 221 11.91 27.03 2.85
N TYR A 222 11.78 26.05 3.75
CA TYR A 222 12.65 24.87 3.82
C TYR A 222 11.84 23.59 3.62
N VAL A 223 12.37 22.66 2.81
CA VAL A 223 11.75 21.36 2.56
C VAL A 223 12.80 20.26 2.76
N GLY A 224 12.60 19.47 3.81
CA GLY A 224 13.45 18.34 4.17
C GLY A 224 12.96 17.04 3.58
N PHE A 225 13.87 16.20 3.09
CA PHE A 225 13.57 14.87 2.58
C PHE A 225 14.39 13.80 3.27
N ASP A 226 13.76 12.67 3.59
CA ASP A 226 14.46 11.41 3.81
C ASP A 226 14.92 10.78 2.49
N VAL A 227 15.89 9.88 2.60
CA VAL A 227 16.43 9.13 1.48
C VAL A 227 15.63 7.84 1.27
N ASP A 228 15.55 6.99 2.29
CA ASP A 228 15.23 5.57 2.10
C ASP A 228 13.73 5.27 2.11
N GLY A 229 13.18 5.02 0.91
CA GLY A 229 11.73 4.89 0.73
C GLY A 229 11.00 6.22 0.51
N THR A 230 11.74 7.34 0.44
CA THR A 230 11.21 8.68 0.15
C THR A 230 11.77 9.22 -1.17
N LEU A 231 13.06 9.59 -1.23
CA LEU A 231 13.69 9.98 -2.51
C LEU A 231 14.17 8.78 -3.33
N VAL A 232 14.60 7.72 -2.65
CA VAL A 232 15.09 6.49 -3.26
C VAL A 232 13.99 5.44 -3.26
N GLN A 233 13.51 5.10 -4.45
CA GLN A 233 12.57 3.99 -4.64
C GLN A 233 13.34 2.67 -4.77
N TYR A 234 13.10 1.78 -3.81
CA TYR A 234 13.66 0.44 -3.79
C TYR A 234 12.76 -0.57 -4.53
N ARG A 235 13.37 -1.65 -5.04
CA ARG A 235 12.69 -2.86 -5.54
C ARG A 235 12.27 -3.74 -4.36
N THR A 236 11.36 -3.20 -3.57
CA THR A 236 11.00 -3.65 -2.22
C THR A 236 10.64 -5.13 -2.13
N GLU A 237 9.82 -5.66 -3.05
CA GLU A 237 9.45 -7.10 -3.10
C GLU A 237 10.70 -8.02 -3.10
N ARG A 238 11.66 -7.73 -3.99
CA ARG A 238 12.89 -8.49 -4.10
C ARG A 238 13.74 -8.39 -2.83
N ILE A 239 13.90 -7.18 -2.30
CA ILE A 239 14.70 -6.94 -1.09
C ILE A 239 14.12 -7.71 0.10
N LEU A 240 12.81 -7.60 0.32
CA LEU A 240 12.13 -8.24 1.44
C LEU A 240 12.22 -9.77 1.34
N ARG A 241 11.94 -10.34 0.15
CA ARG A 241 12.05 -11.78 -0.09
C ARG A 241 13.47 -12.31 0.09
N ASP A 242 14.45 -11.68 -0.56
CA ASP A 242 15.85 -12.12 -0.50
C ASP A 242 16.40 -12.00 0.93
N SER A 243 16.02 -10.95 1.67
CA SER A 243 16.40 -10.73 3.08
C SER A 243 15.72 -11.70 4.04
N LEU A 244 14.41 -11.96 3.89
CA LEU A 244 13.68 -12.96 4.70
C LEU A 244 14.39 -14.31 4.62
N ALA A 245 14.69 -14.77 3.40
CA ALA A 245 15.36 -16.03 3.16
C ALA A 245 16.81 -16.06 3.72
N ALA A 246 17.57 -14.97 3.58
CA ALA A 246 18.94 -14.90 4.10
C ALA A 246 19.00 -14.87 5.64
N ILE A 247 18.14 -14.08 6.29
CA ILE A 247 18.09 -13.99 7.74
C ILE A 247 17.57 -15.30 8.34
N ALA A 248 16.56 -15.94 7.74
CA ALA A 248 16.10 -17.27 8.14
C ALA A 248 17.21 -18.34 8.08
N ARG A 249 17.99 -18.37 6.98
CA ARG A 249 19.16 -19.27 6.88
C ARG A 249 20.20 -19.03 7.97
N ARG A 250 20.45 -17.78 8.33
CA ARG A 250 21.38 -17.43 9.41
C ARG A 250 20.82 -17.77 10.80
N LEU A 251 19.51 -17.59 11.03
CA LEU A 251 18.84 -18.03 12.27
C LEU A 251 18.90 -19.55 12.46
N LEU A 252 18.85 -20.35 11.39
CA LEU A 252 19.08 -21.81 11.46
C LEU A 252 20.50 -22.19 11.91
N LEU A 253 21.50 -21.31 11.75
CA LEU A 253 22.85 -21.53 12.28
C LEU A 253 22.95 -21.21 13.78
N VAL A 254 22.17 -20.23 14.25
CA VAL A 254 22.09 -19.86 15.68
C VAL A 254 21.21 -20.85 16.45
N TYR A 255 20.14 -21.33 15.82
CA TYR A 255 19.12 -22.20 16.41
C TYR A 255 18.87 -23.43 15.51
N PRO A 256 19.75 -24.45 15.52
CA PRO A 256 19.62 -25.62 14.64
C PRO A 256 18.31 -26.41 14.80
N THR A 257 17.66 -26.35 15.97
CA THR A 257 16.36 -27.02 16.20
C THR A 257 15.22 -26.46 15.34
N LEU A 258 15.37 -25.26 14.79
CA LEU A 258 14.44 -24.68 13.82
C LEU A 258 14.35 -25.49 12.51
N GLN A 259 15.26 -26.43 12.24
CA GLN A 259 15.15 -27.37 11.11
C GLN A 259 13.91 -28.28 11.21
N GLY A 260 13.38 -28.52 12.42
CA GLY A 260 12.12 -29.25 12.62
C GLY A 260 10.87 -28.40 12.42
N VAL A 261 11.01 -27.08 12.31
CA VAL A 261 9.91 -26.12 12.15
C VAL A 261 9.75 -25.76 10.68
N TRP A 262 8.50 -25.64 10.21
CA TRP A 262 8.23 -25.11 8.88
C TRP A 262 8.89 -23.73 8.69
N PRO A 263 9.54 -23.44 7.55
CA PRO A 263 10.29 -22.21 7.36
C PRO A 263 9.39 -20.96 7.42
N PRO A 264 9.94 -19.78 7.78
CA PRO A 264 9.17 -18.56 7.92
C PRO A 264 8.55 -18.15 6.58
N ARG A 265 7.23 -18.07 6.55
CA ARG A 265 6.46 -17.57 5.40
C ARG A 265 6.31 -16.05 5.46
N TRP A 266 6.06 -15.42 4.31
CA TRP A 266 5.60 -14.04 4.28
C TRP A 266 4.23 -13.93 4.94
N LEU A 267 4.06 -12.98 5.85
CA LEU A 267 2.80 -12.74 6.58
C LEU A 267 2.35 -11.29 6.32
N PRO A 268 1.56 -11.00 5.28
CA PRO A 268 1.19 -9.62 4.90
C PRO A 268 0.58 -8.80 6.05
N ALA A 269 -0.21 -9.45 6.93
CA ALA A 269 -0.81 -8.80 8.10
C ALA A 269 0.21 -8.28 9.12
N LEU A 270 1.38 -8.92 9.24
CA LEU A 270 2.46 -8.53 10.15
C LEU A 270 3.57 -7.74 9.43
N ALA A 271 3.78 -8.04 8.16
CA ALA A 271 4.83 -7.46 7.33
C ALA A 271 4.37 -6.13 6.70
N GLN A 272 3.95 -5.19 7.54
CA GLN A 272 3.49 -3.86 7.14
C GLN A 272 3.86 -2.78 8.18
N ARG A 273 3.80 -1.50 7.76
CA ARG A 273 3.81 -0.37 8.71
C ARG A 273 2.50 -0.36 9.52
N SER A 274 2.51 0.31 10.67
CA SER A 274 1.43 0.30 11.68
C SER A 274 1.26 -1.03 12.43
N VAL A 275 2.25 -1.92 12.41
CA VAL A 275 2.36 -3.01 13.38
C VAL A 275 3.23 -2.58 14.55
N ALA A 276 2.67 -2.69 15.75
CA ALA A 276 3.39 -2.61 17.02
C ALA A 276 3.62 -4.03 17.56
N ILE A 277 4.75 -4.27 18.22
CA ILE A 277 5.16 -5.60 18.67
C ILE A 277 5.45 -5.54 20.16
N ASP A 278 4.74 -6.34 20.95
CA ASP A 278 5.13 -6.66 22.31
C ASP A 278 6.16 -7.79 22.26
N VAL A 279 7.44 -7.43 22.34
CA VAL A 279 8.54 -8.40 22.27
C VAL A 279 8.69 -9.23 23.53
N ASP A 280 8.06 -8.83 24.64
CA ASP A 280 8.07 -9.58 25.90
C ASP A 280 6.95 -10.64 25.89
N ALA A 281 5.78 -10.30 25.35
CA ALA A 281 4.64 -11.20 25.19
C ALA A 281 4.71 -12.08 23.94
N GLY A 282 5.44 -11.69 22.89
CA GLY A 282 5.44 -12.38 21.59
C GLY A 282 4.25 -12.01 20.70
N ASP A 283 3.60 -10.88 20.99
CA ASP A 283 2.36 -10.43 20.36
C ASP A 283 2.61 -9.30 19.35
N PHE A 284 1.75 -9.25 18.32
CA PHE A 284 1.75 -8.27 17.26
C PHE A 284 0.38 -7.59 17.22
N ILE A 285 0.36 -6.27 17.20
CA ILE A 285 -0.84 -5.44 17.22
C ILE A 285 -0.91 -4.69 15.89
N VAL A 286 -1.95 -4.92 15.11
CA VAL A 286 -2.22 -4.16 13.88
C VAL A 286 -3.01 -2.93 14.27
N LEU A 287 -2.39 -1.76 14.17
CA LEU A 287 -2.99 -0.48 14.54
C LEU A 287 -3.71 0.18 13.36
N GLY A 288 -4.75 0.96 13.68
CA GLY A 288 -5.39 1.86 12.73
C GLY A 288 -4.53 3.05 12.34
N ASP A 289 -5.08 3.89 11.46
CA ASP A 289 -4.46 5.11 10.97
C ASP A 289 -4.44 6.23 12.02
N ASP A 290 -5.31 6.16 13.02
CA ASP A 290 -5.27 6.98 14.23
C ASP A 290 -4.08 6.66 15.15
N GLY A 291 -3.43 5.49 14.96
CA GLY A 291 -2.33 5.00 15.78
C GLY A 291 -2.74 4.51 17.18
N SER A 292 -4.04 4.46 17.49
CA SER A 292 -4.58 4.05 18.79
C SER A 292 -5.63 2.94 18.73
N SER A 293 -6.38 2.85 17.64
CA SER A 293 -7.34 1.76 17.41
C SER A 293 -6.62 0.45 17.07
N ILE A 294 -7.12 -0.66 17.61
CA ILE A 294 -6.60 -2.00 17.32
C ILE A 294 -7.51 -2.62 16.25
N LEU A 295 -6.95 -2.90 15.07
CA LEU A 295 -7.65 -3.55 13.96
C LEU A 295 -7.56 -5.08 14.01
N GLY A 296 -6.61 -5.61 14.77
CA GLY A 296 -6.38 -7.04 14.98
C GLY A 296 -5.10 -7.28 15.78
N ALA A 297 -4.93 -8.50 16.30
CA ALA A 297 -3.73 -8.90 17.00
C ALA A 297 -3.37 -10.36 16.74
N PHE A 298 -2.09 -10.72 16.92
CA PHE A 298 -1.54 -12.04 16.67
C PHE A 298 -0.58 -12.44 17.79
N HIS A 299 -0.56 -13.72 18.19
CA HIS A 299 0.53 -14.31 18.95
C HIS A 299 1.34 -15.19 18.00
N GLY A 300 2.63 -14.89 17.81
CA GLY A 300 3.40 -15.53 16.74
C GLY A 300 2.73 -15.29 15.38
N SER A 301 2.48 -16.34 14.60
CA SER A 301 1.71 -16.24 13.34
C SER A 301 0.21 -16.49 13.47
N ARG A 302 -0.30 -16.71 14.69
CA ARG A 302 -1.72 -17.03 14.98
C ARG A 302 -2.52 -15.79 15.38
N GLU A 303 -3.60 -15.52 14.66
CA GLU A 303 -4.53 -14.42 14.98
C GLU A 303 -5.25 -14.66 16.32
N LEU A 304 -5.46 -13.57 17.06
CA LEU A 304 -6.14 -13.55 18.35
C LEU A 304 -7.60 -13.11 18.18
N VAL A 305 -8.53 -13.89 18.73
CA VAL A 305 -9.97 -13.69 18.55
C VAL A 305 -10.55 -12.65 19.52
N ASP A 306 -10.04 -12.60 20.76
CA ASP A 306 -10.39 -11.54 21.72
C ASP A 306 -9.23 -10.55 21.84
N ILE A 307 -9.42 -9.37 21.23
CA ILE A 307 -8.48 -8.25 21.26
C ILE A 307 -8.83 -7.19 22.31
N ASN A 308 -10.00 -7.28 22.97
CA ASN A 308 -10.50 -6.23 23.86
C ASN A 308 -9.82 -6.24 25.24
N ASN A 309 -9.26 -7.39 25.63
CA ASN A 309 -8.65 -7.61 26.94
C ASN A 309 -7.11 -7.65 26.88
N LEU A 310 -6.51 -7.29 25.75
CA LEU A 310 -5.05 -7.31 25.57
C LEU A 310 -4.36 -6.36 26.55
N ARG A 311 -3.29 -6.84 27.18
CA ARG A 311 -2.42 -6.07 28.06
C ARG A 311 -1.03 -6.04 27.46
N PHE A 312 -0.53 -4.84 27.19
CA PHE A 312 0.77 -4.65 26.55
C PHE A 312 1.84 -4.20 27.55
N SER A 313 3.05 -4.68 27.30
CA SER A 313 4.30 -4.26 27.92
C SER A 313 4.88 -3.08 27.12
N THR A 314 6.19 -3.05 26.87
CA THR A 314 6.79 -2.00 26.03
C THR A 314 6.65 -2.35 24.55
N LEU A 315 5.78 -1.64 23.84
CA LEU A 315 5.57 -1.83 22.41
C LEU A 315 6.74 -1.29 21.56
N VAL A 316 7.24 -2.13 20.65
CA VAL A 316 8.24 -1.77 19.64
C VAL A 316 7.54 -1.56 18.30
N TYR A 317 7.70 -0.38 17.71
CA TYR A 317 7.03 0.02 16.48
C TYR A 317 7.91 -0.22 15.25
N MET A 318 7.31 -0.72 14.17
CA MET A 318 8.00 -0.97 12.90
C MET A 318 8.04 0.29 12.03
N HIS A 319 9.20 0.93 11.95
CA HIS A 319 9.34 2.21 11.24
C HIS A 319 10.02 2.07 9.87
N THR A 320 11.00 1.18 9.73
CA THR A 320 11.82 1.05 8.50
C THR A 320 11.33 -0.09 7.60
N LEU A 321 11.73 -0.07 6.32
CA LEU A 321 11.54 -1.21 5.41
C LEU A 321 12.24 -2.49 5.91
N HIS A 322 13.28 -2.38 6.74
CA HIS A 322 14.03 -3.52 7.27
C HIS A 322 13.33 -4.15 8.49
N ASP A 323 12.56 -3.37 9.26
CA ASP A 323 11.67 -3.93 10.28
C ASP A 323 10.56 -4.82 9.66
N VAL A 324 10.19 -4.59 8.39
CA VAL A 324 9.12 -5.34 7.71
C VAL A 324 9.43 -6.85 7.61
N VAL A 325 10.69 -7.25 7.47
CA VAL A 325 11.09 -8.68 7.55
C VAL A 325 11.26 -9.16 8.99
N PHE A 326 11.47 -8.27 9.97
CA PHE A 326 11.63 -8.66 11.38
C PHE A 326 10.36 -9.33 11.91
N ALA A 327 9.18 -8.79 11.62
CA ALA A 327 7.92 -9.32 12.16
C ALA A 327 7.63 -10.79 11.77
N PRO A 328 7.61 -11.20 10.48
CA PRO A 328 7.38 -12.60 10.12
C PRO A 328 8.49 -13.55 10.61
N LEU A 329 9.73 -13.08 10.75
CA LEU A 329 10.81 -13.88 11.34
C LEU A 329 10.66 -14.06 12.85
N PHE A 330 10.25 -13.00 13.55
CA PHE A 330 10.02 -13.05 14.99
C PHE A 330 8.78 -13.90 15.31
N ALA A 331 7.71 -13.78 14.53
CA ALA A 331 6.51 -14.61 14.62
C ALA A 331 6.86 -16.11 14.50
N TRP A 332 7.72 -16.46 13.55
CA TRP A 332 8.22 -17.83 13.38
C TRP A 332 9.02 -18.34 14.60
N LEU A 333 9.81 -17.49 15.26
CA LEU A 333 10.52 -17.87 16.49
C LEU A 333 9.56 -18.03 17.67
N VAL A 334 8.51 -17.21 17.77
CA VAL A 334 7.43 -17.38 18.78
C VAL A 334 6.71 -18.73 18.55
N ASP A 335 6.30 -19.02 17.33
CA ASP A 335 5.67 -20.31 16.96
C ASP A 335 6.58 -21.52 17.28
N ALA A 336 7.89 -21.41 17.04
CA ALA A 336 8.87 -22.44 17.34
C ALA A 336 9.03 -22.69 18.85
N VAL A 337 8.91 -21.65 19.66
CA VAL A 337 8.92 -21.74 21.13
C VAL A 337 7.61 -22.33 21.67
N ASP A 338 6.47 -21.90 21.15
CA ASP A 338 5.14 -22.40 21.55
C ASP A 338 4.93 -23.89 21.18
N SER A 339 5.49 -24.32 20.04
CA SER A 339 5.49 -25.73 19.63
C SER A 339 6.58 -26.58 20.30
N GLY A 340 7.38 -26.02 21.21
CA GLY A 340 8.41 -26.74 21.97
C GLY A 340 9.71 -27.05 21.23
N HIS A 341 9.89 -26.57 20.00
CA HIS A 341 11.16 -26.69 19.25
C HIS A 341 12.26 -25.76 19.78
N LEU A 342 11.89 -24.71 20.52
CA LEU A 342 12.77 -23.86 21.29
C LEU A 342 12.31 -23.81 22.75
N SER A 343 13.26 -23.90 23.69
CA SER A 343 12.94 -24.01 25.12
C SER A 343 12.65 -22.66 25.77
N LYS A 344 11.42 -22.47 26.27
CA LYS A 344 11.01 -21.35 27.13
C LYS A 344 11.84 -21.24 28.42
N ALA A 345 12.50 -22.31 28.86
CA ALA A 345 13.33 -22.30 30.08
C ALA A 345 14.69 -21.58 29.88
N SER A 346 15.13 -21.37 28.64
CA SER A 346 16.43 -20.77 28.31
C SER A 346 16.34 -19.56 27.37
N LEU A 347 15.22 -19.36 26.68
CA LEU A 347 15.03 -18.30 25.69
C LEU A 347 13.73 -17.55 25.97
N THR A 348 13.82 -16.22 26.09
CA THR A 348 12.66 -15.32 26.16
C THR A 348 12.35 -14.78 24.77
N TYR A 349 11.11 -14.34 24.54
CA TYR A 349 10.75 -13.69 23.29
C TYR A 349 11.60 -12.44 23.03
N ALA A 350 11.91 -11.65 24.06
CA ALA A 350 12.80 -10.49 23.94
C ALA A 350 14.25 -10.87 23.52
N SER A 351 14.78 -12.01 23.96
CA SER A 351 16.11 -12.48 23.53
C SER A 351 16.09 -12.99 22.08
N LEU A 352 15.00 -13.62 21.66
CA LEU A 352 14.79 -14.03 20.26
C LEU A 352 14.62 -12.83 19.32
N ALA A 353 13.83 -11.83 19.71
CA ALA A 353 13.72 -10.55 19.00
C ALA A 353 15.10 -9.89 18.83
N SER A 354 15.90 -9.85 19.91
CA SER A 354 17.28 -9.35 19.87
C SER A 354 18.16 -10.14 18.89
N SER A 355 18.03 -11.47 18.86
CA SER A 355 18.74 -12.32 17.88
C SER A 355 18.34 -12.03 16.44
N VAL A 356 17.03 -11.88 16.12
CA VAL A 356 16.59 -11.52 14.76
C VAL A 356 17.20 -10.19 14.34
N ARG A 357 17.17 -9.17 15.22
CA ARG A 357 17.74 -7.84 14.93
C ARG A 357 19.26 -7.89 14.72
N LEU A 358 19.99 -8.66 15.54
CA LEU A 358 21.44 -8.84 15.39
C LEU A 358 21.79 -9.54 14.06
N VAL A 359 21.10 -10.63 13.73
CA VAL A 359 21.34 -11.38 12.49
C VAL A 359 20.96 -10.55 11.26
N ALA A 360 19.87 -9.77 11.33
CA ALA A 360 19.47 -8.83 10.28
C ALA A 360 20.51 -7.72 10.07
N TYR A 361 21.04 -7.14 11.14
CA TYR A 361 22.12 -6.15 11.09
C TYR A 361 23.40 -6.73 10.45
N GLN A 362 23.81 -7.94 10.85
CA GLN A 362 24.95 -8.64 10.26
C GLN A 362 24.74 -8.94 8.77
N TYR A 363 23.54 -9.36 8.36
CA TYR A 363 23.19 -9.59 6.96
C TYR A 363 23.25 -8.28 6.15
N ASN A 364 22.72 -7.19 6.72
CA ASN A 364 22.76 -5.88 6.10
C ASN A 364 24.21 -5.44 5.81
N ALA A 365 25.08 -5.50 6.82
CA ALA A 365 26.47 -5.06 6.71
C ALA A 365 27.36 -5.97 5.85
N GLN A 366 27.14 -7.28 5.84
CA GLN A 366 28.05 -8.26 5.22
C GLN A 366 27.64 -8.71 3.82
N GLU A 367 26.34 -8.72 3.51
CA GLU A 367 25.82 -9.23 2.22
C GLU A 367 25.01 -8.18 1.46
N PHE A 368 23.99 -7.59 2.09
CA PHE A 368 23.06 -6.71 1.39
C PHE A 368 23.69 -5.41 0.92
N GLU A 369 24.33 -4.65 1.83
CA GLU A 369 24.95 -3.37 1.51
C GLU A 369 26.07 -3.52 0.46
N PRO A 370 27.01 -4.48 0.57
CA PRO A 370 27.98 -4.74 -0.51
C PRO A 370 27.33 -5.13 -1.85
N ALA A 371 26.27 -5.96 -1.85
CA ALA A 371 25.59 -6.37 -3.08
C ALA A 371 24.79 -5.23 -3.74
N LEU A 372 24.20 -4.36 -2.92
CA LEU A 372 23.55 -3.12 -3.33
C LEU A 372 24.58 -2.19 -3.97
N VAL A 373 25.73 -1.95 -3.32
CA VAL A 373 26.80 -1.09 -3.84
C VAL A 373 27.40 -1.64 -5.13
N ALA A 374 27.59 -2.96 -5.22
CA ALA A 374 28.15 -3.61 -6.41
C ALA A 374 27.17 -3.68 -7.59
N THR A 375 25.86 -3.79 -7.34
CA THR A 375 24.84 -3.97 -8.39
C THR A 375 23.54 -3.19 -8.16
N PRO A 376 23.59 -1.86 -7.99
CA PRO A 376 22.46 -1.06 -7.49
C PRO A 376 21.20 -1.14 -8.35
N ALA A 377 21.33 -1.32 -9.67
CA ALA A 377 20.21 -1.50 -10.60
C ALA A 377 19.28 -2.69 -10.26
N LYS A 378 19.79 -3.70 -9.54
CA LYS A 378 19.00 -4.86 -9.07
C LYS A 378 18.17 -4.55 -7.82
N TYR A 379 18.39 -3.43 -7.16
CA TYR A 379 17.83 -3.06 -5.85
C TYR A 379 17.13 -1.70 -5.85
N ILE A 380 17.57 -0.76 -6.68
CA ILE A 380 17.10 0.63 -6.74
C ILE A 380 16.47 0.89 -8.12
N VAL A 381 15.44 1.72 -8.15
CA VAL A 381 14.81 2.24 -9.37
C VAL A 381 15.39 3.62 -9.69
N VAL A 382 15.82 3.84 -10.94
CA VAL A 382 16.29 5.17 -11.39
C VAL A 382 15.10 6.12 -11.50
N ALA A 383 15.10 7.16 -10.66
CA ALA A 383 13.95 8.00 -10.39
C ALA A 383 14.03 9.34 -11.15
N LYS A 384 14.05 9.28 -12.48
CA LYS A 384 14.17 10.47 -13.36
C LYS A 384 13.11 11.55 -13.09
N ALA A 385 11.87 11.14 -12.77
CA ALA A 385 10.79 12.06 -12.40
C ALA A 385 11.09 12.77 -11.06
N THR A 386 11.52 12.02 -10.04
CA THR A 386 11.94 12.58 -8.74
C THR A 386 13.09 13.57 -8.91
N ALA A 387 14.10 13.24 -9.72
CA ALA A 387 15.22 14.15 -10.00
C ALA A 387 14.75 15.47 -10.67
N ALA A 388 13.81 15.40 -11.61
CA ALA A 388 13.21 16.59 -12.23
C ALA A 388 12.40 17.43 -11.23
N ILE A 389 11.61 16.79 -10.36
CA ILE A 389 10.84 17.46 -9.29
C ILE A 389 11.78 18.14 -8.29
N ILE A 390 12.83 17.46 -7.82
CA ILE A 390 13.83 18.03 -6.90
C ILE A 390 14.52 19.23 -7.53
N LYS A 391 14.93 19.14 -8.80
CA LYS A 391 15.49 20.29 -9.53
C LYS A 391 14.50 21.47 -9.60
N GLN A 392 13.21 21.21 -9.80
CA GLN A 392 12.18 22.25 -9.83
C GLN A 392 11.96 22.87 -8.44
N LEU A 393 11.84 22.06 -7.38
CA LEU A 393 11.63 22.52 -6.02
C LEU A 393 12.82 23.36 -5.52
N ALA A 394 14.05 22.99 -5.87
CA ALA A 394 15.26 23.76 -5.55
C ALA A 394 15.29 25.17 -6.15
N THR A 395 14.44 25.48 -7.16
CA THR A 395 14.30 26.86 -7.67
C THR A 395 13.37 27.76 -6.84
N ARG A 396 12.65 27.17 -5.87
CA ARG A 396 11.59 27.85 -5.09
C ARG A 396 11.77 27.73 -3.57
N HIS A 397 12.46 26.70 -3.11
CA HIS A 397 12.61 26.35 -1.70
C HIS A 397 14.07 25.96 -1.41
N THR A 398 14.53 26.22 -0.19
CA THR A 398 15.82 25.70 0.28
C THR A 398 15.63 24.23 0.69
N LEU A 399 16.12 23.30 -0.13
CA LEU A 399 15.98 21.87 0.18
C LEU A 399 17.07 21.40 1.14
N PHE A 400 16.76 20.41 1.97
CA PHE A 400 17.74 19.70 2.77
C PHE A 400 17.44 18.19 2.83
N LEU A 401 18.46 17.39 3.15
CA LEU A 401 18.29 15.97 3.43
C LEU A 401 18.38 15.68 4.93
N ILE A 402 17.62 14.69 5.38
CA ILE A 402 17.68 14.15 6.73
C ILE A 402 17.40 12.63 6.74
N THR A 403 18.46 11.83 6.85
CA THR A 403 18.39 10.36 6.86
C THR A 403 19.04 9.74 8.10
N ASN A 404 18.59 8.54 8.46
CA ASN A 404 19.25 7.69 9.45
C ASN A 404 20.51 6.99 8.90
N GLY A 405 20.65 6.85 7.58
CA GLY A 405 21.81 6.24 6.93
C GLY A 405 23.08 7.08 7.07
N THR A 406 24.24 6.46 6.77
CA THR A 406 25.52 7.18 6.70
C THR A 406 25.62 8.00 5.41
N TRP A 407 26.63 8.87 5.33
CA TRP A 407 26.91 9.64 4.13
C TRP A 407 27.25 8.74 2.93
N GLU A 408 28.03 7.68 3.14
CA GLU A 408 28.48 6.76 2.09
C GLU A 408 27.29 6.04 1.47
N HIS A 409 26.38 5.53 2.30
CA HIS A 409 25.13 4.91 1.87
C HIS A 409 24.28 5.91 1.08
N ALA A 410 23.93 7.04 1.71
CA ALA A 410 23.06 8.07 1.12
C ALA A 410 23.60 8.57 -0.23
N ASN A 411 24.90 8.88 -0.30
CA ASN A 411 25.55 9.34 -1.52
C ASN A 411 25.54 8.26 -2.61
N HIS A 412 25.78 6.98 -2.26
CA HIS A 412 25.71 5.90 -3.24
C HIS A 412 24.30 5.75 -3.81
N VAL A 413 23.28 5.63 -2.95
CA VAL A 413 21.91 5.37 -3.39
C VAL A 413 21.29 6.54 -4.15
N LEU A 414 21.57 7.79 -3.74
CA LEU A 414 21.12 8.99 -4.45
C LEU A 414 21.87 9.21 -5.77
N THR A 415 23.18 8.92 -5.82
CA THR A 415 23.95 8.96 -7.08
C THR A 415 23.37 8.03 -8.12
N PHE A 416 22.93 6.82 -7.72
CA PHE A 416 22.27 5.90 -8.64
C PHE A 416 20.82 6.31 -8.98
N ALA A 417 20.02 6.71 -7.98
CA ALA A 417 18.60 7.01 -8.17
C ALA A 417 18.36 8.34 -8.92
N LEU A 418 19.09 9.40 -8.58
CA LEU A 418 18.88 10.77 -9.04
C LEU A 418 20.01 11.29 -9.97
N GLY A 419 21.18 10.65 -9.94
CA GLY A 419 22.37 11.04 -10.70
C GLY A 419 23.45 11.71 -9.84
N GLY A 420 24.72 11.64 -10.27
CA GLY A 420 25.89 12.06 -9.47
C GLY A 420 26.00 13.56 -9.14
N ALA A 421 25.09 14.40 -9.63
CA ALA A 421 25.01 15.82 -9.26
C ALA A 421 23.88 16.11 -8.25
N TRP A 422 23.30 15.09 -7.61
CA TRP A 422 22.14 15.23 -6.72
C TRP A 422 22.37 16.24 -5.58
N GLU A 423 23.60 16.28 -5.01
CA GLU A 423 23.93 17.09 -3.83
C GLU A 423 23.73 18.58 -4.06
N GLN A 424 23.95 19.08 -5.28
CA GLN A 424 23.81 20.50 -5.63
C GLN A 424 22.40 21.07 -5.41
N HIS A 425 21.39 20.20 -5.29
CA HIS A 425 19.99 20.58 -5.08
C HIS A 425 19.62 20.75 -3.61
N PHE A 426 20.51 20.38 -2.69
CA PHE A 426 20.28 20.45 -1.24
C PHE A 426 21.32 21.38 -0.62
N ALA A 427 20.87 22.38 0.15
CA ALA A 427 21.78 23.27 0.86
C ALA A 427 22.50 22.52 1.99
N LEU A 428 21.76 21.63 2.68
CA LEU A 428 22.19 20.93 3.88
C LEU A 428 21.92 19.43 3.73
N VAL A 429 22.87 18.59 4.13
CA VAL A 429 22.67 17.12 4.22
C VAL A 429 22.95 16.66 5.65
N VAL A 430 21.94 16.10 6.31
CA VAL A 430 22.03 15.50 7.65
C VAL A 430 21.94 13.97 7.55
N THR A 431 22.98 13.30 8.01
CA THR A 431 23.12 11.83 8.06
C THR A 431 23.10 11.34 9.51
N GLU A 432 22.87 10.05 9.73
CA GLU A 432 22.79 9.45 11.08
C GLU A 432 21.85 10.24 12.03
N ALA A 433 20.77 10.79 11.47
CA ALA A 433 19.90 11.72 12.17
C ALA A 433 19.16 11.09 13.35
N ARG A 434 19.07 9.76 13.44
CA ARG A 434 18.28 9.01 14.44
C ARG A 434 16.91 9.67 14.64
N LYS A 435 16.08 9.65 13.58
CA LYS A 435 14.79 10.34 13.50
C LYS A 435 13.87 10.02 14.69
N ASP A 436 13.97 8.82 15.25
CA ASP A 436 13.35 8.37 16.51
C ASP A 436 13.62 9.32 17.70
N SER A 437 14.83 9.86 17.80
CA SER A 437 15.26 10.80 18.86
C SER A 437 15.50 12.22 18.35
N PHE A 438 15.32 12.51 17.06
CA PHE A 438 15.66 13.81 16.47
C PHE A 438 14.60 14.87 16.72
N PHE A 439 13.33 14.45 16.70
CA PHE A 439 12.15 15.31 16.81
C PHE A 439 11.55 15.33 18.23
N THR A 440 12.15 14.62 19.19
CA THR A 440 11.62 14.51 20.56
C THR A 440 11.76 15.83 21.32
N SER A 441 10.80 16.15 22.18
CA SER A 441 10.83 17.35 23.01
C SER A 441 11.73 17.25 24.26
N ARG A 442 12.25 16.05 24.57
CA ARG A 442 13.08 15.79 25.76
C ARG A 442 14.58 15.90 25.44
N GLN A 443 15.30 16.61 26.30
CA GLN A 443 16.76 16.75 26.27
C GLN A 443 17.50 15.47 26.71
N PRO A 444 18.80 15.31 26.37
CA PRO A 444 19.71 16.29 25.77
C PRO A 444 19.66 16.39 24.24
N THR A 445 19.82 17.60 23.72
CA THR A 445 20.00 17.84 22.28
C THR A 445 21.35 17.30 21.82
N ARG A 446 21.36 16.20 21.06
CA ARG A 446 22.58 15.71 20.42
C ARG A 446 23.14 16.79 19.48
N PRO A 447 24.43 17.16 19.58
CA PRO A 447 25.02 18.17 18.72
C PRO A 447 25.12 17.68 17.27
N PHE A 448 25.14 18.63 16.34
CA PHE A 448 25.56 18.35 14.96
C PHE A 448 27.09 18.18 14.92
N GLN A 449 27.55 17.20 14.16
CA GLN A 449 28.95 17.06 13.78
C GLN A 449 29.06 17.44 12.30
N HIS A 450 29.98 18.34 11.94
CA HIS A 450 30.28 18.64 10.54
C HIS A 450 31.13 17.50 9.96
N LEU A 451 30.68 16.95 8.83
CA LEU A 451 31.36 15.90 8.08
C LEU A 451 32.21 16.55 6.99
N ARG A 452 33.53 16.49 7.18
CA ARG A 452 34.50 17.08 6.24
C ARG A 452 34.67 16.21 4.99
N PRO A 453 35.20 16.76 3.87
CA PRO A 453 35.43 16.00 2.63
C PRO A 453 36.40 14.82 2.76
N ASP A 454 37.24 14.81 3.81
CA ASP A 454 38.16 13.71 4.15
C ASP A 454 37.49 12.59 4.98
N GLY A 455 36.18 12.69 5.25
CA GLY A 455 35.41 11.77 6.08
C GLY A 455 35.52 12.04 7.59
N ASN A 456 36.39 12.96 8.02
CA ASN A 456 36.55 13.26 9.44
C ASN A 456 35.38 14.10 9.98
N ARG A 457 35.05 13.87 11.25
CA ARG A 457 33.98 14.58 11.96
C ARG A 457 34.58 15.58 12.94
N CYS A 458 34.07 16.79 12.96
CA CYS A 458 34.33 17.78 14.01
C CYS A 458 33.02 18.35 14.54
N PRO A 459 32.98 18.96 15.74
CA PRO A 459 31.80 19.70 16.19
C PRO A 459 31.36 20.72 15.14
N ALA A 460 30.06 20.80 14.87
CA ALA A 460 29.52 21.84 14.00
C ALA A 460 29.64 23.23 14.68
N PRO A 461 29.83 24.32 13.91
CA PRO A 461 29.75 25.67 14.44
C PRO A 461 28.37 25.96 15.06
N SER A 462 28.33 26.90 16.00
CA SER A 462 27.09 27.47 16.54
C SER A 462 27.07 28.98 16.24
N PRO A 463 26.04 29.52 15.56
CA PRO A 463 24.89 28.81 14.98
C PRO A 463 25.29 27.84 13.86
N LEU A 464 24.46 26.80 13.63
CA LEU A 464 24.68 25.80 12.59
C LEU A 464 24.62 26.45 11.20
N PRO A 465 25.67 26.34 10.36
CA PRO A 465 25.60 26.82 8.99
C PRO A 465 24.60 25.98 8.18
N LEU A 466 23.70 26.64 7.44
CA LEU A 466 22.74 26.00 6.54
C LEU A 466 23.38 25.57 5.21
N SER A 467 24.61 25.09 5.27
CA SER A 467 25.42 24.67 4.12
C SER A 467 26.33 23.50 4.49
N GLY A 468 26.34 22.46 3.66
CA GLY A 468 27.26 21.33 3.76
C GLY A 468 26.70 20.08 4.44
N ARG A 469 27.62 19.22 4.90
CA ARG A 469 27.32 17.85 5.35
C ARG A 469 27.47 17.73 6.86
N TYR A 470 26.51 17.10 7.51
CA TYR A 470 26.48 16.94 8.96
C TYR A 470 25.98 15.54 9.37
N CYS A 471 26.36 15.13 10.57
CA CYS A 471 25.91 13.91 11.22
C CYS A 471 25.19 14.22 12.55
N GLY A 472 24.15 13.46 12.87
CA GLY A 472 23.46 13.54 14.16
C GLY A 472 22.55 14.76 14.29
N GLY A 473 22.84 15.63 15.28
CA GLY A 473 22.01 16.82 15.54
C GLY A 473 20.65 16.56 16.19
N HIS A 474 19.84 17.62 16.31
CA HIS A 474 18.49 17.62 16.88
C HIS A 474 17.62 18.69 16.21
N ALA A 475 16.30 18.46 16.10
CA ALA A 475 15.37 19.34 15.39
C ALA A 475 15.35 20.77 15.95
N SER A 476 15.41 20.95 17.27
CA SER A 476 15.42 22.28 17.88
C SER A 476 16.60 23.16 17.43
N SER A 477 17.80 22.58 17.33
CA SER A 477 19.00 23.28 16.84
C SER A 477 18.91 23.57 15.34
N LEU A 478 18.29 22.68 14.56
CA LEU A 478 18.06 22.88 13.13
C LEU A 478 17.03 24.00 12.86
N HIS A 479 15.91 24.00 13.58
CA HIS A 479 14.90 25.07 13.50
C HIS A 479 15.43 26.42 13.98
N ALA A 480 16.26 26.44 15.02
CA ALA A 480 16.94 27.66 15.46
C ALA A 480 17.87 28.22 14.36
N ALA A 481 18.56 27.35 13.61
CA ALA A 481 19.40 27.75 12.49
C ALA A 481 18.58 28.21 11.26
N PHE A 482 17.42 27.58 10.99
CA PHE A 482 16.52 28.00 9.91
C PHE A 482 15.96 29.42 10.10
N GLY A 483 15.79 29.88 11.34
CA GLY A 483 15.38 31.25 11.67
C GLY A 483 13.97 31.63 11.21
N VAL A 484 13.07 30.65 11.05
CA VAL A 484 11.69 30.84 10.57
C VAL A 484 10.67 30.12 11.44
N ALA A 485 9.39 30.48 11.28
CA ALA A 485 8.30 29.82 11.98
C ALA A 485 8.19 28.34 11.56
N PRO A 486 7.81 27.41 12.48
CA PRO A 486 7.76 25.98 12.18
C PRO A 486 6.86 25.60 10.99
N ASN A 487 5.78 26.35 10.76
CA ASN A 487 4.88 26.15 9.61
C ASN A 487 5.49 26.51 8.24
N GLN A 488 6.70 27.10 8.22
CA GLN A 488 7.49 27.37 7.01
C GLN A 488 8.55 26.29 6.74
N VAL A 489 8.54 25.19 7.49
CA VAL A 489 9.43 24.04 7.32
C VAL A 489 8.58 22.80 7.08
N ALA A 490 8.82 22.10 5.97
CA ALA A 490 8.23 20.79 5.68
C ALA A 490 9.26 19.68 5.85
N TYR A 491 8.80 18.50 6.26
CA TYR A 491 9.61 17.27 6.31
C TYR A 491 8.83 16.14 5.62
N ALA A 492 9.38 15.55 4.56
CA ALA A 492 8.93 14.32 3.94
C ALA A 492 9.83 13.17 4.45
N LEU A 493 9.31 12.29 5.31
CA LEU A 493 10.10 11.35 6.14
C LEU A 493 9.70 9.88 6.03
#